data_AF-E1ZGA4-F1
#
_entry.id   AF-E1ZGA4-F1
#
_cell.length_a   1.000
_cell.length_b   1.000
_cell.length_c   1.000
_cell.angle_alpha   90.00
_cell.angle_beta   90.00
_cell.angle_gamma   90.00
#
_symmetry.space_group_name_H-M   'P 1'
#
loop_
_entity.id
_entity.type
_entity.pdbx_description
1 polymer ?
#
loop_
_entity_poly.entity_id
_entity_poly.type
_entity_poly.pdbx_seq_one_letter_code
_entity_poly.pdbx_strand_id
1 'polypeptide(L)'
;VYAGGYEQEEHAAEAFDIAALKCKGRRVKTNFEIGKYADLLGCIGKMSMEELVMAVRRQSQGFSRGSSSYRGVTHHPSGRWEARIGVPGSKHIYLGLFAEEADAARAYDRALVRLRGRGAATNFALSDYRTEMADYHQMQSRTLKADER
;
A
#
# COMPACT_ATOMS: atom_id res chain seq x y z
N VAL A 1 3.14 -9.71 -13.62
CA VAL A 1 2.75 -8.77 -12.56
C VAL A 1 3.97 -8.47 -11.72
N TYR A 2 4.37 -7.20 -11.57
CA TYR A 2 5.49 -6.81 -10.71
C TYR A 2 5.02 -6.74 -9.25
N ALA A 3 5.57 -7.61 -8.40
CA ALA A 3 5.16 -7.79 -7.00
C ALA A 3 5.88 -6.82 -6.03
N GLY A 4 6.83 -6.02 -6.51
CA GLY A 4 7.67 -5.12 -5.72
C GLY A 4 9.14 -5.57 -5.69
N GLY A 5 10.00 -4.76 -5.08
CA GLY A 5 11.39 -5.14 -4.81
C GLY A 5 11.54 -5.61 -3.37
N TYR A 6 12.34 -6.64 -3.15
CA TYR A 6 12.59 -7.22 -1.84
C TYR A 6 14.10 -7.30 -1.66
N GLU A 7 14.60 -6.86 -0.50
CA GLU A 7 16.03 -6.91 -0.18
C GLU A 7 16.46 -8.34 0.19
N GLN A 8 15.54 -9.11 0.75
CA GLN A 8 15.73 -10.50 1.14
C GLN A 8 15.09 -11.41 0.10
N GLU A 9 15.84 -12.41 -0.34
CA GLU A 9 15.43 -13.37 -1.37
C GLU A 9 14.20 -14.17 -0.92
N GLU A 10 14.14 -14.53 0.36
CA GLU A 10 13.05 -15.31 0.94
C GLU A 10 11.71 -14.59 0.81
N HIS A 11 11.68 -13.28 1.07
CA HIS A 11 10.49 -12.47 0.96
C HIS A 11 10.05 -12.30 -0.51
N ALA A 12 10.99 -12.25 -1.45
CA ALA A 12 10.71 -12.24 -2.87
C ALA A 12 10.05 -13.55 -3.33
N ALA A 13 10.61 -14.68 -2.87
CA ALA A 13 10.10 -16.01 -3.18
C ALA A 13 8.70 -16.23 -2.57
N GLU A 14 8.45 -15.74 -1.35
CA GLU A 14 7.11 -15.78 -0.74
C GLU A 14 6.09 -14.95 -1.52
N ALA A 15 6.45 -13.71 -1.89
CA ALA A 15 5.60 -12.85 -2.71
C ALA A 15 5.23 -13.51 -4.05
N PHE A 16 6.19 -14.22 -4.66
CA PHE A 16 5.97 -14.97 -5.90
C PHE A 16 5.03 -16.15 -5.67
N ASP A 17 5.25 -16.95 -4.64
CA ASP A 17 4.42 -18.12 -4.30
C ASP A 17 2.97 -17.70 -4.03
N ILE A 18 2.77 -16.61 -3.29
CA ILE A 18 1.45 -16.03 -3.00
C ILE A 18 0.73 -15.63 -4.30
N ALA A 19 1.43 -14.93 -5.20
CA ALA A 19 0.87 -14.54 -6.49
C ALA A 19 0.56 -15.76 -7.38
N ALA A 20 1.43 -16.76 -7.38
CA ALA A 20 1.26 -18.00 -8.14
C ALA A 20 0.06 -18.81 -7.62
N LEU A 21 -0.10 -18.94 -6.30
CA LEU A 21 -1.22 -19.61 -5.65
C LEU A 21 -2.55 -18.95 -5.98
N LYS A 22 -2.60 -17.62 -6.08
CA LYS A 22 -3.80 -16.90 -6.52
C LYS A 22 -4.14 -17.14 -7.99
N CYS A 23 -3.16 -17.10 -8.87
CA CYS A 23 -3.36 -17.23 -10.32
C CYS A 23 -3.69 -18.67 -10.75
N LYS A 24 -3.00 -19.66 -10.17
CA LYS A 24 -2.98 -21.04 -10.64
C LYS A 24 -3.58 -22.04 -9.64
N GLY A 25 -3.92 -21.59 -8.43
CA GLY A 25 -4.51 -22.42 -7.38
C GLY A 25 -3.50 -23.26 -6.61
N ARG A 26 -4.01 -24.07 -5.67
CA ARG A 26 -3.23 -24.83 -4.65
C ARG A 26 -2.30 -25.92 -5.20
N ARG A 27 -2.34 -26.23 -6.50
CA ARG A 27 -1.50 -27.25 -7.13
C ARG A 27 -0.27 -26.68 -7.84
N VAL A 28 -0.08 -25.36 -7.79
CA VAL A 28 1.10 -24.73 -8.37
C VAL A 28 2.34 -25.13 -7.57
N LYS A 29 3.46 -25.37 -8.27
CA LYS A 29 4.76 -25.55 -7.64
C LYS A 29 5.19 -24.20 -7.04
N THR A 30 5.34 -24.17 -5.73
CA THR A 30 5.84 -23.04 -4.95
C THR A 30 7.31 -23.27 -4.56
N ASN A 31 8.01 -22.21 -4.20
CA ASN A 31 9.38 -22.25 -3.68
C ASN A 31 9.41 -22.78 -2.24
N PHE A 32 8.36 -22.54 -1.45
CA PHE A 32 8.19 -23.10 -0.10
C PHE A 32 7.06 -24.12 -0.02
N GLU A 33 7.07 -24.95 1.03
CA GLU A 33 6.00 -25.92 1.28
C GLU A 33 4.65 -25.24 1.45
N ILE A 34 3.59 -25.86 0.91
CA ILE A 34 2.24 -25.29 0.96
C ILE A 34 1.71 -25.09 2.38
N GLY A 35 2.23 -25.85 3.35
CA GLY A 35 1.93 -25.71 4.78
C GLY A 35 2.29 -24.32 5.33
N LYS A 36 3.34 -23.68 4.78
CA LYS A 36 3.74 -22.31 5.14
C LYS A 36 2.63 -21.29 4.87
N TYR A 37 1.77 -21.56 3.88
CA TYR A 37 0.68 -20.68 3.46
C TYR A 37 -0.69 -21.11 3.97
N ALA A 38 -0.80 -22.14 4.81
CA ALA A 38 -2.08 -22.73 5.20
C ALA A 38 -3.09 -21.69 5.73
N ASP A 39 -2.63 -20.80 6.64
CA ASP A 39 -3.45 -19.73 7.21
C ASP A 39 -3.79 -18.63 6.20
N LEU A 40 -2.91 -18.42 5.22
CA LEU A 40 -3.03 -17.39 4.21
C LEU A 40 -3.92 -17.82 3.04
N LEU A 41 -3.99 -19.12 2.73
CA LEU A 41 -4.77 -19.67 1.61
C LEU A 41 -6.26 -19.32 1.68
N GLY A 42 -6.85 -19.36 2.88
CA GLY A 42 -8.24 -18.96 3.10
C GLY A 42 -8.49 -17.48 2.79
N CYS A 43 -7.51 -16.63 3.07
CA CYS A 43 -7.55 -15.20 2.81
C CYS A 43 -7.29 -14.88 1.33
N ILE A 44 -6.27 -15.50 0.71
CA ILE A 44 -5.91 -15.32 -0.70
C ILE A 44 -7.09 -15.69 -1.62
N GLY A 45 -7.85 -16.73 -1.28
CA GLY A 45 -9.06 -17.10 -2.04
C GLY A 45 -10.12 -16.01 -2.08
N LYS A 46 -10.30 -15.29 -0.95
CA LYS A 46 -11.35 -14.26 -0.78
C LYS A 46 -10.95 -12.87 -1.31
N MET A 47 -9.66 -12.56 -1.39
CA MET A 47 -9.18 -11.27 -1.89
C MET A 47 -9.31 -11.16 -3.42
N SER A 48 -9.47 -9.95 -3.95
CA SER A 48 -9.30 -9.71 -5.39
C SER A 48 -7.82 -9.82 -5.80
N MET A 49 -7.54 -9.94 -7.10
CA MET A 49 -6.15 -9.93 -7.59
C MET A 49 -5.47 -8.59 -7.26
N GLU A 50 -6.20 -7.49 -7.38
CA GLU A 50 -5.73 -6.13 -7.08
C GLU A 50 -5.38 -5.98 -5.60
N GLU A 51 -6.24 -6.49 -4.71
CA GLU A 51 -6.00 -6.48 -3.26
C GLU A 51 -4.76 -7.30 -2.88
N LEU A 52 -4.57 -8.46 -3.51
CA LEU A 52 -3.41 -9.30 -3.28
C LEU A 52 -2.13 -8.60 -3.74
N VAL A 53 -2.13 -8.06 -4.97
CA VAL A 53 -1.00 -7.31 -5.51
C VAL A 53 -0.67 -6.12 -4.62
N MET A 54 -1.69 -5.43 -4.08
CA MET A 54 -1.50 -4.34 -3.12
C MET A 54 -0.95 -4.81 -1.77
N ALA A 55 -1.38 -5.98 -1.26
CA ALA A 55 -0.86 -6.56 -0.03
C ALA A 55 0.61 -6.96 -0.18
N VAL A 56 0.94 -7.65 -1.26
CA VAL A 56 2.31 -8.07 -1.58
C VAL A 56 3.21 -6.83 -1.79
N ARG A 57 2.76 -5.83 -2.57
CA ARG A 57 3.50 -4.56 -2.73
C ARG A 57 3.66 -3.77 -1.42
N ARG A 58 2.75 -3.92 -0.45
CA ARG A 58 2.91 -3.31 0.90
C ARG A 58 4.04 -3.96 1.69
N GLN A 59 4.25 -5.27 1.52
CA GLN A 59 5.35 -6.01 2.15
C GLN A 59 6.69 -5.80 1.44
N SER A 60 6.66 -5.40 0.17
CA SER A 60 7.87 -5.09 -0.59
C SER A 60 8.57 -3.82 -0.09
N GLN A 61 9.91 -3.88 0.00
CA GLN A 61 10.78 -2.75 0.29
C GLN A 61 11.02 -1.85 -0.95
N GLY A 62 10.69 -2.36 -2.14
CA GLY A 62 11.03 -1.77 -3.43
C GLY A 62 9.90 -1.00 -4.11
N PHE A 63 8.86 -0.54 -3.39
CA PHE A 63 8.29 0.75 -3.78
C PHE A 63 9.36 1.77 -3.42
N SER A 64 10.26 2.00 -4.37
CA SER A 64 11.51 2.72 -4.15
C SER A 64 11.27 3.88 -3.21
N ARG A 65 11.91 3.76 -2.03
CA ARG A 65 12.17 4.87 -1.10
C ARG A 65 12.74 6.08 -1.84
N GLY A 66 13.25 5.89 -3.06
CA GLY A 66 13.73 6.96 -3.91
C GLY A 66 14.88 7.61 -3.18
N SER A 67 14.89 8.94 -3.16
CA SER A 67 15.83 9.74 -2.38
C SER A 67 15.40 9.94 -0.91
N SER A 68 14.34 9.28 -0.43
CA SER A 68 13.75 9.47 0.90
C SER A 68 13.71 8.17 1.71
N SER A 69 13.78 8.27 3.04
CA SER A 69 13.51 7.14 3.93
C SER A 69 12.01 6.81 4.05
N TYR A 70 11.14 7.71 3.61
CA TYR A 70 9.69 7.62 3.76
C TYR A 70 8.97 7.29 2.45
N ARG A 71 7.86 6.55 2.57
CA ARG A 71 7.00 6.17 1.44
C ARG A 71 6.29 7.40 0.89
N GLY A 72 6.26 7.52 -0.43
CA GLY A 72 5.54 8.60 -1.12
C GLY A 72 6.26 9.94 -1.10
N VAL A 73 7.51 9.99 -0.64
CA VAL A 73 8.33 11.19 -0.57
C VAL A 73 9.50 11.09 -1.55
N THR A 74 9.86 12.19 -2.19
CA THR A 74 11.02 12.28 -3.09
C THR A 74 11.70 13.63 -2.95
N HIS A 75 13.02 13.66 -3.04
CA HIS A 75 13.78 14.90 -3.09
C HIS A 75 13.53 15.61 -4.43
N HIS A 76 13.16 16.89 -4.36
CA HIS A 76 12.90 17.73 -5.52
C HIS A 76 14.16 18.55 -5.88
N PRO A 77 14.42 18.86 -7.17
CA PRO A 77 15.59 19.65 -7.58
C PRO A 77 15.73 21.02 -6.90
N SER A 78 14.64 21.57 -6.36
CA SER A 78 14.67 22.81 -5.58
C SER A 78 15.26 22.66 -4.15
N GLY A 79 15.70 21.45 -3.76
CA GLY A 79 16.17 21.17 -2.39
C GLY A 79 15.06 20.98 -1.35
N ARG A 80 13.81 20.76 -1.81
CA ARG A 80 12.64 20.54 -0.95
C ARG A 80 12.13 19.11 -1.10
N TRP A 81 11.28 18.66 -0.19
CA TRP A 81 10.70 17.32 -0.20
C TRP A 81 9.32 17.32 -0.83
N GLU A 82 9.14 16.55 -1.89
CA GLU A 82 7.86 16.39 -2.57
C GLU A 82 7.13 15.17 -2.03
N ALA A 83 5.85 15.34 -1.67
CA ALA A 83 4.95 14.26 -1.32
C ALA A 83 3.98 13.98 -2.48
N ARG A 84 3.80 12.71 -2.84
CA ARG A 84 2.85 12.28 -3.88
C ARG A 84 2.21 10.94 -3.57
N ILE A 85 0.93 10.79 -3.92
CA ILE A 85 0.18 9.55 -3.72
C ILE A 85 -0.25 8.92 -5.04
N GLY A 86 0.09 7.64 -5.20
CA GLY A 86 -0.33 6.84 -6.35
C GLY A 86 -1.74 6.29 -6.14
N VAL A 87 -2.65 6.60 -7.06
CA VAL A 87 -3.99 6.03 -7.10
C VAL A 87 -4.05 4.96 -8.21
N PRO A 88 -4.58 3.76 -7.94
CA PRO A 88 -4.73 2.73 -8.97
C PRO A 88 -5.49 3.25 -10.19
N GLY A 89 -4.97 3.00 -11.39
CA GLY A 89 -5.58 3.43 -12.64
C GLY A 89 -5.49 4.93 -12.92
N SER A 90 -4.75 5.71 -12.12
CA SER A 90 -4.63 7.16 -12.27
C SER A 90 -3.18 7.64 -12.15
N LYS A 91 -2.92 8.86 -12.62
CA LYS A 91 -1.63 9.55 -12.40
C LYS A 91 -1.44 9.81 -10.90
N HIS A 92 -0.18 9.93 -10.48
CA HIS A 92 0.16 10.31 -9.11
C HIS A 92 -0.44 11.68 -8.80
N ILE A 93 -1.06 11.79 -7.63
CA ILE A 93 -1.57 13.06 -7.11
C ILE A 93 -0.45 13.71 -6.32
N TYR A 94 -0.08 14.92 -6.71
CA TYR A 94 0.88 15.75 -6.00
C TYR A 94 0.22 16.35 -4.75
N LEU A 95 0.87 16.18 -3.59
CA LEU A 95 0.35 16.61 -2.29
C LEU A 95 1.04 17.88 -1.79
N GLY A 96 2.22 18.21 -2.31
CA GLY A 96 2.94 19.43 -1.96
C GLY A 96 4.46 19.29 -1.95
N LEU A 97 5.13 20.44 -1.76
CA LEU A 97 6.56 20.56 -1.47
C LEU A 97 6.74 21.08 -0.04
N PHE A 98 7.59 20.40 0.70
CA PHE A 98 7.82 20.60 2.13
C PHE A 98 9.29 20.93 2.38
N ALA A 99 9.57 21.67 3.45
CA ALA A 99 10.95 21.96 3.83
C ALA A 99 11.62 20.72 4.45
N GLU A 100 10.86 19.98 5.26
CA GLU A 100 11.34 18.77 5.93
C GLU A 100 10.77 17.50 5.30
N GLU A 101 11.57 16.44 5.35
CA GLU A 101 11.22 15.12 4.83
C GLU A 101 10.04 14.52 5.60
N ALA A 102 10.06 14.66 6.93
CA ALA A 102 9.04 14.15 7.82
C ALA A 102 7.67 14.82 7.57
N ASP A 103 7.66 16.11 7.24
CA ASP A 103 6.42 16.84 6.92
C ASP A 103 5.78 16.34 5.61
N ALA A 104 6.61 16.09 4.60
CA ALA A 104 6.16 15.45 3.37
C ALA A 104 5.57 14.06 3.65
N ALA A 105 6.22 13.26 4.49
CA ALA A 105 5.75 11.95 4.89
C ALA A 105 4.41 12.01 5.65
N ARG A 106 4.25 12.97 6.58
CA ARG A 106 2.96 13.19 7.26
C ARG A 106 1.87 13.65 6.30
N ALA A 107 2.19 14.46 5.28
CA ALA A 107 1.22 14.85 4.26
C ALA A 107 0.76 13.64 3.43
N TYR A 108 1.69 12.76 3.06
CA TYR A 108 1.38 11.48 2.41
C TYR A 108 0.48 10.59 3.28
N ASP A 109 0.83 10.40 4.54
CA ASP A 109 0.06 9.56 5.47
C ASP A 109 -1.37 10.07 5.64
N ARG A 110 -1.55 11.38 5.84
CA ARG A 110 -2.88 11.98 5.95
C ARG A 110 -3.73 11.74 4.72
N ALA A 111 -3.15 11.91 3.52
CA ALA A 111 -3.84 11.63 2.27
C ALA A 111 -4.21 10.14 2.14
N LEU A 112 -3.31 9.24 2.52
CA LEU A 112 -3.54 7.80 2.44
C LEU A 112 -4.62 7.33 3.43
N VAL A 113 -4.64 7.87 4.65
CA VAL A 113 -5.68 7.60 5.65
C VAL A 113 -7.04 8.08 5.18
N ARG A 114 -7.14 9.27 4.58
CA ARG A 114 -8.40 9.76 4.00
C ARG A 114 -8.91 8.90 2.84
N LEU A 115 -8.03 8.18 2.14
CA LEU A 115 -8.40 7.30 1.03
C LEU A 115 -8.72 5.86 1.46
N ARG A 116 -8.05 5.34 2.50
CA ARG A 116 -8.08 3.91 2.85
C ARG A 116 -8.52 3.61 4.29
N GLY A 117 -8.69 4.62 5.13
CA GLY A 117 -9.01 4.45 6.55
C GLY A 117 -8.00 3.56 7.26
N ARG A 118 -8.50 2.51 7.94
CA ARG A 118 -7.66 1.57 8.71
C ARG A 118 -6.69 0.75 7.85
N GLY A 119 -6.94 0.63 6.55
CA GLY A 119 -6.05 -0.08 5.63
C GLY A 119 -4.85 0.73 5.13
N ALA A 120 -4.70 1.97 5.59
CA ALA A 120 -3.60 2.86 5.22
C ALA A 120 -2.27 2.36 5.78
N ALA A 121 -1.30 2.10 4.89
CA ALA A 121 0.07 1.77 5.25
C ALA A 121 0.87 3.07 5.43
N THR A 122 0.68 3.72 6.57
CA THR A 122 1.32 4.99 6.94
C THR A 122 2.79 4.80 7.31
N ASN A 123 3.56 5.88 7.19
CA ASN A 123 4.94 5.97 7.65
C ASN A 123 5.02 6.15 9.19
N PHE A 124 4.03 6.81 9.78
CA PHE A 124 3.91 7.03 11.24
C PHE A 124 2.72 6.25 11.82
N ALA A 125 2.59 6.29 13.15
CA ALA A 125 1.55 5.57 13.86
C ALA A 125 0.15 6.05 13.44
N LEU A 126 -0.73 5.10 13.13
CA LEU A 126 -2.10 5.40 12.70
C LEU A 126 -2.91 6.18 13.76
N SER A 127 -2.51 6.06 15.03
CA SER A 127 -3.05 6.83 16.16
C SER A 127 -2.93 8.33 16.01
N ASP A 128 -1.99 8.79 15.18
CA ASP A 128 -1.70 10.22 14.98
C ASP A 128 -2.67 10.85 13.97
N TYR A 129 -3.46 10.05 13.26
CA TYR A 129 -4.34 10.45 12.15
C TYR A 129 -5.83 10.24 12.47
N ARG A 130 -6.24 10.47 13.72
CA ARG A 130 -7.63 10.28 14.18
C ARG A 130 -8.61 11.15 13.40
N THR A 131 -8.24 12.39 13.08
CA THR A 131 -9.07 13.33 12.34
C THR A 131 -9.31 12.83 10.91
N GLU A 132 -8.26 12.45 10.20
CA GLU A 132 -8.34 11.88 8.85
C GLU A 132 -9.15 10.58 8.82
N MET A 133 -9.08 9.79 9.88
CA MET A 133 -9.87 8.58 10.01
C MET A 133 -11.37 8.88 10.19
N ALA A 134 -11.72 9.96 10.89
CA ALA A 134 -13.09 10.44 10.98
C ALA A 134 -13.59 10.96 9.62
N ASP A 135 -12.76 11.71 8.89
CA ASP A 135 -13.06 12.20 7.54
C ASP A 135 -13.39 11.02 6.60
N TYR A 136 -12.58 9.96 6.63
CA TYR A 136 -12.80 8.74 5.84
C TYR A 136 -14.17 8.11 6.11
N HIS A 137 -14.54 7.93 7.38
CA HIS A 137 -15.85 7.35 7.74
C HIS A 137 -17.01 8.26 7.30
N GLN A 138 -16.85 9.59 7.42
CA GLN A 138 -17.87 10.52 6.96
C GLN A 138 -18.06 10.42 5.44
N MET A 139 -16.97 10.33 4.68
CA MET A 139 -17.03 10.21 3.22
C MET A 139 -17.69 8.89 2.79
N GLN A 140 -17.33 7.77 3.41
CA GLN A 140 -17.98 6.47 3.18
C GLN A 140 -19.50 6.52 3.46
N SER A 141 -19.89 7.15 4.57
CA SER A 141 -21.31 7.28 4.93
C SER A 141 -22.12 8.13 3.93
N ARG A 142 -21.46 9.09 3.25
CA ARG A 142 -22.08 9.94 2.22
C ARG A 142 -22.25 9.19 0.90
N THR A 143 -21.25 8.40 0.51
CA THR A 143 -21.31 7.58 -0.71
C THR A 143 -22.40 6.53 -0.62
N LEU A 144 -22.52 5.82 0.51
CA LEU A 144 -23.58 4.82 0.72
C LEU A 144 -24.99 5.42 0.59
N LYS A 145 -25.20 6.63 1.11
CA LYS A 145 -26.48 7.35 1.00
C LYS A 145 -26.77 7.91 -0.40
N ALA A 146 -25.77 8.03 -1.25
CA ALA A 146 -25.92 8.52 -2.62
C ALA A 146 -26.34 7.41 -3.58
N ASP A 147 -25.89 6.16 -3.34
CA ASP A 147 -26.30 4.98 -4.13
C ASP A 147 -27.70 4.45 -3.77
N GLU A 148 -28.28 4.89 -2.64
CA GLU A 148 -29.64 4.54 -2.20
C GLU A 148 -30.75 5.46 -2.78
N ARG A 149 -30.42 6.33 -3.75
CA ARG A 149 -31.38 7.24 -4.43
C ARG A 149 -31.46 6.95 -5.92
#